data_AF-A0AAW6M7B9-F1
#
_entry.id   AF-A0AAW6M7B9-F1
#
_cell.length_a   1.000
_cell.length_b   1.000
_cell.length_c   1.000
_cell.angle_alpha   90.00
_cell.angle_beta   90.00
_cell.angle_gamma   90.00
#
_symmetry.space_group_name_H-M   'P 1'
#
loop_
_entity.id
_entity.type
_entity.pdbx_description
1 polymer ?
#
loop_
_entity_poly.entity_id
_entity_poly.type
_entity_poly.pdbx_seq_one_letter_code
_entity_poly.pdbx_strand_id
1 'polypeptide(L)'
;NFLNVVSIKEDCDQDTLLIQVHPVGPVCHTGTDTCWGENNEQPVMFLKHLQDFITKRHEEMPEGSYTTSMFESGVNKMAQKVGEEAVETVIEACNGTDER
;
A
#
# COMPACT_ATOMS: atom_id res chain seq x y z
N ASN A 1 -15.28 16.19 -15.30
CA ASN A 1 -15.01 15.44 -14.08
C ASN A 1 -16.15 14.47 -13.86
N PHE A 2 -15.89 13.17 -13.96
CA PHE A 2 -16.87 12.10 -13.67
C PHE A 2 -16.45 11.36 -12.40
N LEU A 3 -17.41 10.75 -11.70
CA LEU A 3 -17.15 9.84 -10.58
C LEU A 3 -17.67 8.45 -10.97
N ASN A 4 -16.77 7.53 -11.30
CA ASN A 4 -17.16 6.17 -11.69
C ASN A 4 -17.46 5.36 -10.42
N VAL A 5 -18.72 4.99 -10.22
CA VAL A 5 -19.17 4.30 -9.00
C VAL A 5 -18.54 2.90 -8.88
N VAL A 6 -18.05 2.61 -7.69
CA VAL A 6 -17.51 1.30 -7.29
C VAL A 6 -18.50 0.58 -6.38
N SER A 7 -19.01 1.27 -5.36
CA SER A 7 -19.97 0.70 -4.40
C SER A 7 -20.88 1.77 -3.80
N ILE A 8 -22.03 1.34 -3.29
CA ILE A 8 -22.98 2.15 -2.54
C ILE A 8 -23.38 1.35 -1.30
N LYS A 9 -23.36 1.97 -0.12
CA LYS A 9 -23.80 1.37 1.14
C LYS A 9 -24.66 2.35 1.92
N GLU A 10 -25.71 1.85 2.55
CA GLU A 10 -26.47 2.57 3.58
C GLU A 10 -25.83 2.41 4.96
N ASP A 11 -26.09 3.37 5.84
CA ASP A 11 -25.79 3.26 7.26
C ASP A 11 -26.86 2.47 8.03
N CYS A 12 -26.70 2.32 9.35
CA CYS A 12 -27.50 1.40 10.14
C CYS A 12 -28.95 1.84 10.38
N ASP A 13 -29.21 3.14 10.33
CA ASP A 13 -30.53 3.75 10.44
C ASP A 13 -31.07 4.29 9.10
N GLN A 14 -30.34 4.04 8.01
CA GLN A 14 -30.76 4.25 6.62
C GLN A 14 -31.04 5.71 6.27
N ASP A 15 -30.32 6.66 6.88
CA ASP A 15 -30.45 8.08 6.57
C ASP A 15 -29.27 8.63 5.75
N THR A 16 -28.20 7.85 5.61
CA THR A 16 -26.99 8.24 4.86
C THR A 16 -26.50 7.15 3.91
N LEU A 17 -25.99 7.57 2.75
CA LEU A 17 -25.31 6.69 1.79
C LEU A 17 -23.81 7.00 1.70
N LEU A 18 -22.98 5.97 1.83
CA LEU A 18 -21.57 6.00 1.46
C LEU A 18 -21.42 5.48 0.02
N ILE A 19 -20.98 6.36 -0.89
CA ILE A 19 -20.70 6.03 -2.29
C ILE A 19 -19.18 6.04 -2.50
N GLN A 20 -18.61 4.88 -2.82
CA GLN A 20 -17.20 4.78 -3.20
C GLN A 20 -17.06 4.92 -4.72
N VAL A 21 -16.12 5.73 -5.18
CA VAL A 21 -15.97 6.08 -6.60
C VAL A 21 -14.50 6.16 -7.02
N HIS A 22 -14.22 5.98 -8.31
CA HIS A 22 -12.97 6.39 -8.94
C HIS A 22 -13.18 7.74 -9.68
N PRO A 23 -12.54 8.83 -9.24
CA PRO A 23 -12.68 10.12 -9.90
C PRO A 23 -11.94 10.14 -11.25
N VAL A 24 -12.52 10.84 -12.22
CA VAL A 24 -11.91 11.13 -13.52
C VAL A 24 -11.48 12.60 -13.52
N GLY A 25 -10.25 12.84 -13.08
CA GLY A 25 -9.67 14.16 -12.85
C GLY A 25 -10.00 14.73 -11.45
N PRO A 26 -9.64 16.00 -11.18
CA PRO A 26 -9.90 16.64 -9.89
C PRO A 26 -11.41 16.74 -9.62
N VAL A 27 -11.84 16.46 -8.39
CA VAL A 27 -13.25 16.49 -8.02
C VAL A 27 -13.71 17.92 -7.74
N CYS A 28 -12.85 18.75 -7.14
CA CYS A 28 -13.22 20.10 -6.75
C CYS A 28 -13.18 21.09 -7.92
N HIS A 29 -14.07 22.08 -7.88
CA HIS A 29 -14.15 23.16 -8.87
C HIS A 29 -12.94 24.10 -8.85
N THR A 30 -12.13 24.08 -7.78
CA THR A 30 -10.86 24.81 -7.68
C THR A 30 -9.67 24.05 -8.26
N GLY A 31 -9.89 22.82 -8.74
CA GLY A 31 -8.84 21.93 -9.26
C GLY A 31 -8.17 21.06 -8.20
N THR A 32 -8.59 21.14 -6.92
CA THR A 32 -8.12 20.23 -5.87
C THR A 32 -8.77 18.85 -5.95
N ASP A 33 -8.12 17.85 -5.35
CA ASP A 33 -8.55 16.45 -5.38
C ASP A 33 -9.85 16.23 -4.59
N THR A 34 -9.96 16.86 -3.41
CA THR A 34 -11.17 16.88 -2.59
C THR A 34 -11.71 18.31 -2.41
N CYS A 35 -12.98 18.43 -2.00
CA CYS A 35 -13.58 19.72 -1.65
C CYS A 35 -12.92 20.40 -0.43
N TRP A 36 -12.19 19.64 0.39
CA TRP A 36 -11.49 20.12 1.58
C TRP A 36 -10.03 20.49 1.33
N GLY A 37 -9.54 20.35 0.07
CA GLY A 37 -8.15 20.65 -0.27
C GLY A 37 -7.15 19.61 0.22
N GLU A 38 -7.62 18.46 0.67
CA GLU A 38 -6.82 17.31 1.07
C GLU A 38 -6.49 16.45 -0.16
N ASN A 39 -5.35 15.77 -0.14
CA ASN A 39 -5.02 14.74 -1.12
C ASN A 39 -5.85 13.48 -0.82
N ASN A 40 -6.49 12.91 -1.85
CA ASN A 40 -7.23 11.65 -1.72
C ASN A 40 -6.27 10.46 -1.83
N GLU A 41 -5.33 10.39 -0.89
CA GLU A 41 -4.31 9.34 -0.80
C GLU A 41 -4.65 8.39 0.34
N GLN A 42 -4.59 7.08 0.09
CA GLN A 42 -4.67 6.12 1.19
C GLN A 42 -3.31 6.00 1.88
N PRO A 43 -3.22 6.01 3.23
CA PRO A 43 -1.95 5.84 3.93
C PRO A 43 -1.21 4.54 3.57
N VAL A 44 -1.97 3.51 3.15
CA VAL A 44 -1.45 2.21 2.71
C VAL A 44 -0.85 2.26 1.29
N MET A 45 -0.99 3.37 0.56
CA MET A 45 -0.44 3.53 -0.79
C MET A 45 1.08 3.35 -0.82
N PHE A 46 1.80 3.64 0.26
CA PHE A 46 3.24 3.37 0.32
C PHE A 46 3.54 1.88 0.17
N LEU A 47 2.80 0.99 0.85
CA LEU A 47 2.99 -0.46 0.72
C LEU A 47 2.64 -0.93 -0.69
N LYS A 48 1.60 -0.36 -1.30
CA LYS A 48 1.26 -0.64 -2.70
C LYS A 48 2.37 -0.18 -3.65
N HIS A 49 2.89 1.03 -3.46
CA HIS A 49 4.01 1.56 -4.24
C HIS A 49 5.25 0.68 -4.09
N LEU A 50 5.60 0.27 -2.87
CA LEU A 50 6.72 -0.63 -2.61
C LEU A 50 6.51 -2.00 -3.28
N GLN A 51 5.30 -2.56 -3.22
CA GLN A 51 4.96 -3.81 -3.91
C GLN A 51 5.12 -3.67 -5.43
N ASP A 52 4.61 -2.59 -6.02
CA ASP A 52 4.71 -2.33 -7.46
C ASP A 52 6.17 -2.14 -7.87
N PHE A 53 6.96 -1.45 -7.04
CA PHE A 53 8.40 -1.30 -7.24
C PHE A 53 9.15 -2.63 -7.17
N ILE A 54 8.87 -3.49 -6.19
CA ILE A 54 9.47 -4.83 -6.09
C ILE A 54 9.08 -5.69 -7.30
N THR A 55 7.83 -5.61 -7.74
CA THR A 55 7.33 -6.31 -8.93
C THR A 55 8.09 -5.88 -10.17
N LYS A 56 8.23 -4.56 -10.38
CA LYS A 56 9.06 -4.01 -11.48
C LYS A 56 10.50 -4.51 -11.43
N ARG A 57 11.11 -4.57 -10.24
CA ARG A 57 12.48 -5.09 -10.06
C ARG A 57 12.60 -6.58 -10.40
N HIS A 58 11.55 -7.36 -10.16
CA HIS A 58 11.49 -8.76 -10.56
C HIS A 58 11.42 -8.92 -12.09
N GLU A 59 10.69 -8.04 -12.77
CA GLU A 59 10.58 -8.06 -14.23
C GLU A 59 11.88 -7.60 -14.92
N GLU A 60 12.48 -6.51 -14.43
CA GLU A 60 13.67 -5.91 -15.03
C GLU A 60 14.99 -6.58 -14.62
N MET A 61 15.00 -7.29 -13.49
CA MET A 61 16.18 -7.95 -12.89
C MET A 61 17.48 -7.10 -12.95
N PRO A 62 17.47 -5.85 -12.44
CA PRO A 62 18.64 -4.97 -12.54
C PRO A 62 19.83 -5.44 -11.69
N GLU A 63 21.04 -5.34 -12.26
CA GLU A 63 22.29 -5.70 -11.58
C GLU A 63 22.50 -4.88 -10.29
N GLY A 64 23.01 -5.53 -9.25
CA GLY A 64 23.28 -4.89 -7.94
C GLY A 64 22.05 -4.64 -7.06
N SER A 65 20.84 -5.01 -7.50
CA SER A 65 19.63 -4.87 -6.70
C SER A 65 19.47 -6.01 -5.70
N TYR A 66 19.21 -5.68 -4.42
CA TYR A 66 18.96 -6.70 -3.39
C TYR A 66 17.77 -7.60 -3.74
N THR A 67 16.67 -7.01 -4.21
CA THR A 67 15.49 -7.75 -4.68
C THR A 67 15.83 -8.75 -5.78
N THR A 68 16.71 -8.39 -6.72
CA THR A 68 17.18 -9.29 -7.78
C THR A 68 17.93 -10.48 -7.19
N SER A 69 18.87 -10.22 -6.27
CA SER A 69 19.61 -11.30 -5.60
C SER A 69 18.70 -12.25 -4.80
N MET A 70 17.61 -11.74 -4.24
CA MET A 70 16.60 -12.54 -3.55
C MET A 70 15.81 -13.44 -4.50
N PHE A 71 15.36 -12.90 -5.64
CA PHE A 71 14.65 -13.69 -6.64
C PHE A 71 15.55 -14.76 -7.26
N GLU A 72 16.82 -14.44 -7.57
CA GLU A 72 17.81 -15.41 -8.06
C GLU A 72 18.10 -16.53 -7.05
N SER A 73 18.06 -16.22 -5.76
CA SER A 73 18.26 -17.19 -4.67
C SER A 73 17.05 -18.13 -4.47
N GLY A 74 15.91 -17.82 -5.08
CA GLY A 74 14.71 -18.65 -5.09
C GLY A 74 13.87 -18.61 -3.80
N VAL A 75 12.70 -19.24 -3.88
CA VAL A 75 11.64 -19.18 -2.85
C VAL A 75 12.11 -19.65 -1.48
N ASN A 76 12.94 -20.68 -1.40
CA ASN A 76 13.43 -21.20 -0.12
C ASN A 76 14.26 -20.16 0.65
N LYS A 77 15.11 -19.37 -0.06
CA LYS A 77 15.91 -18.34 0.59
C LYS A 77 15.06 -17.16 1.03
N MET A 78 14.10 -16.75 0.21
CA MET A 78 13.14 -15.70 0.58
C MET A 78 12.30 -16.12 1.80
N ALA A 79 11.80 -17.36 1.85
CA ALA A 79 11.05 -17.89 2.99
C ALA A 79 11.91 -17.95 4.27
N GLN A 80 13.18 -18.35 4.17
CA GLN A 80 14.12 -18.30 5.29
C GLN A 80 14.21 -16.87 5.85
N LYS A 81 14.38 -15.87 4.99
CA LYS A 81 14.48 -14.47 5.40
C LYS A 81 13.21 -13.96 6.06
N VAL A 82 12.03 -14.32 5.55
CA VAL A 82 10.75 -14.02 6.23
C VAL A 82 10.72 -14.63 7.64
N GLY A 83 11.22 -15.86 7.81
CA GLY A 83 11.31 -16.50 9.12
C GLY A 83 12.27 -15.80 10.08
N GLU A 84 13.45 -15.38 9.61
CA GLU A 84 14.42 -14.62 10.39
C GLU A 84 13.82 -13.30 10.92
N GLU A 85 13.28 -12.47 10.03
CA GLU A 85 12.69 -11.18 10.41
C GLU A 85 11.47 -11.34 11.34
N ALA A 86 10.68 -12.41 11.17
CA ALA A 86 9.56 -12.70 12.05
C ALA A 86 10.02 -13.01 13.48
N VAL A 87 11.09 -13.81 13.64
CA VAL A 87 11.66 -14.11 14.95
C VAL A 87 12.26 -12.86 15.59
N GLU A 88 13.02 -12.07 14.82
CA GLU A 88 13.58 -10.79 15.29
C GLU A 88 12.48 -9.83 15.74
N THR A 89 11.40 -9.68 14.96
CA THR A 89 10.25 -8.84 15.31
C THR A 89 9.60 -9.27 16.63
N VAL A 90 9.44 -10.58 16.87
CA VAL A 90 8.88 -11.10 18.13
C VAL A 90 9.80 -10.79 19.31
N ILE A 91 11.11 -10.96 19.13
CA ILE A 91 12.09 -10.68 20.18
C ILE A 91 12.06 -9.19 20.56
N GLU A 92 12.09 -8.29 19.58
CA GLU A 92 12.02 -6.84 19.82
C GLU A 92 10.70 -6.43 20.46
N ALA A 93 9.57 -7.01 20.06
CA ALA A 93 8.29 -6.73 20.68
C ALA A 93 8.21 -7.16 22.16
N CYS A 94 8.94 -8.22 22.56
CA CYS A 94 8.93 -8.73 23.94
C CYS A 94 10.01 -8.10 24.83
N ASN A 95 11.19 -7.84 24.28
CA ASN A 95 12.40 -7.53 25.05
C ASN A 95 13.14 -6.28 24.54
N GLY A 96 12.68 -5.68 23.45
CA GLY A 96 13.27 -4.47 22.89
C GLY A 96 13.03 -3.27 23.80
N THR A 97 14.00 -2.36 23.82
CA THR A 97 13.76 -0.99 24.31
C THR A 97 13.02 -0.25 23.21
N ASP A 98 12.07 0.63 23.58
CA ASP A 98 11.27 1.47 22.68
C ASP A 98 12.14 2.56 22.00
N GLU A 99 13.30 2.18 21.45
CA GLU A 99 14.18 3.02 20.65
C GLU A 99 13.68 2.98 19.22
N ARG A 100 12.98 4.05 18.86
CA ARG A 100 12.51 4.32 17.50
C ARG A 100 12.97 5.70 17.07
#